data_AF-A0A1M6F3E4-F1
#
_entry.id   AF-A0A1M6F3E4-F1
#
_cell.length_a   1.000
_cell.length_b   1.000
_cell.length_c   1.000
_cell.angle_alpha   90.00
_cell.angle_beta   90.00
_cell.angle_gamma   90.00
#
_symmetry.space_group_name_H-M   'P 1'
#
loop_
_entity.id
_entity.type
_entity.pdbx_description
1 polymer ?
#
loop_
_entity_poly.entity_id
_entity_poly.type
_entity_poly.pdbx_seq_one_letter_code
_entity_poly.pdbx_strand_id
1 'polypeptide(L)'
;MFGKKKPIPQIDKDQLELIENAQKRIKQKKRLYVHFVIFLIGAIFLIAANTVLGIGKDFQIFNIDWFVFAILLWLFFFVYHLFNVFVTHKFMGKAWEKAQLEKLVAKQQDRIESLKAEFIKEEKLIAQSEVFNESATQSETSITKTKKSELTIIVAAAENDAIGLGNKLIWHLSDDLKRFKALTNGHHIIMGRKTFESFPKPLPNRTHVVITRQKDYQAPSGVILVHSLEDAIDASKSDAQPFIIGGGQIYKQAMAIADKIELTRVHHNFDADTYFPKIDTSVWKETANVFNKKDADHDYEFSFLTYERK
;
A
#
# COMPACT_ATOMS: atom_id res chain seq x y z
N MET A 1 45.58 -13.72 -21.59
CA MET A 1 44.94 -14.82 -20.83
C MET A 1 44.03 -14.23 -19.77
N PHE A 2 42.72 -14.17 -20.03
CA PHE A 2 41.74 -13.74 -19.03
C PHE A 2 41.28 -14.97 -18.24
N GLY A 3 41.77 -15.10 -17.01
CA GLY A 3 41.30 -16.14 -16.09
C GLY A 3 39.83 -15.91 -15.75
N LYS A 4 38.95 -16.79 -16.23
CA LYS A 4 37.55 -16.83 -15.81
C LYS A 4 37.52 -17.16 -14.31
N LYS A 5 37.15 -16.18 -13.46
CA LYS A 5 36.82 -16.46 -12.06
C LYS A 5 35.64 -17.44 -12.06
N LYS A 6 35.81 -18.62 -11.46
CA LYS A 6 34.73 -19.59 -11.29
C LYS A 6 33.59 -18.90 -10.51
N PRO A 7 32.33 -19.00 -10.96
CA PRO A 7 31.21 -18.52 -10.18
C PRO A 7 31.17 -19.33 -8.89
N ILE A 8 31.28 -18.65 -7.74
CA ILE A 8 31.18 -19.29 -6.43
C ILE A 8 29.70 -19.70 -6.28
N PRO A 9 29.38 -21.01 -6.20
CA PRO A 9 27.99 -21.45 -6.10
C PRO A 9 27.38 -20.88 -4.82
N GLN A 10 26.17 -20.33 -4.91
CA GLN A 10 25.45 -19.79 -3.75
C GLN A 10 25.28 -20.84 -2.62
N ILE A 11 25.27 -22.12 -3.01
CA ILE A 11 25.29 -23.32 -2.14
C ILE A 11 26.48 -23.31 -1.17
N ASP A 12 27.64 -22.79 -1.55
CA ASP A 12 28.86 -22.79 -0.73
C ASP A 12 28.76 -21.77 0.43
N LYS A 13 28.11 -20.62 0.19
CA LYS A 13 27.87 -19.61 1.25
C LYS A 13 26.88 -20.10 2.30
N ASP A 14 25.81 -20.76 1.88
CA ASP A 14 24.84 -21.36 2.81
C ASP A 14 25.49 -22.46 3.68
N GLN A 15 26.36 -23.28 3.09
CA GLN A 15 27.12 -24.29 3.85
C GLN A 15 28.06 -23.67 4.87
N LEU A 16 28.76 -22.58 4.52
CA LEU A 16 29.63 -21.86 5.46
C LEU A 16 28.83 -21.25 6.62
N GLU A 17 27.66 -20.65 6.36
CA GLU A 17 26.79 -20.13 7.41
C GLU A 17 26.27 -21.23 8.35
N LEU A 18 25.93 -22.40 7.83
CA LEU A 18 25.52 -23.55 8.64
C LEU A 18 26.64 -24.01 9.57
N ILE A 19 27.88 -24.08 9.07
CA ILE A 19 29.06 -24.45 9.85
C ILE A 19 29.33 -23.41 10.95
N GLU A 20 29.31 -22.11 10.61
CA GLU A 20 29.49 -21.05 11.60
C GLU A 20 28.43 -21.07 12.70
N ASN A 21 27.16 -21.28 12.33
CA ASN A 21 26.06 -21.39 13.28
C ASN A 21 26.22 -22.62 14.17
N ALA A 22 26.62 -23.77 13.63
CA ALA A 22 26.90 -24.97 14.40
C ALA A 22 28.05 -24.75 15.41
N GLN A 23 29.14 -24.10 14.99
CA GLN A 23 30.26 -23.76 15.87
C GLN A 23 29.84 -22.80 16.99
N LYS A 24 29.05 -21.77 16.69
CA LYS A 24 28.49 -20.84 17.69
C LYS A 24 27.63 -21.59 18.72
N ARG A 25 26.80 -22.55 18.28
CA ARG A 25 25.98 -23.38 19.17
C ARG A 25 26.82 -24.26 20.08
N ILE A 26 27.88 -24.86 19.57
CA ILE A 26 28.83 -25.65 20.37
C ILE A 26 29.48 -24.77 21.44
N LYS A 27 29.93 -23.56 21.07
CA LYS A 27 30.54 -22.61 22.01
C LYS A 27 29.58 -22.17 23.12
N GLN A 28 28.32 -21.88 22.79
CA GLN A 28 27.28 -21.52 23.77
C GLN A 28 27.03 -22.65 24.79
N LYS A 29 26.88 -23.89 24.31
CA LYS A 29 26.68 -25.06 25.18
C LYS A 29 27.88 -25.32 26.08
N LYS A 30 29.11 -25.19 25.55
CA LYS A 30 30.34 -25.29 26.35
C LYS A 30 30.39 -24.22 27.45
N ARG A 31 30.04 -22.96 27.15
CA ARG A 31 29.99 -21.88 28.15
C ARG A 31 28.98 -22.16 29.26
N LEU A 32 27.81 -22.67 28.92
CA LEU A 32 26.81 -23.07 29.91
C LEU A 32 27.34 -24.19 30.82
N TYR A 33 28.00 -25.20 30.25
CA TYR A 33 28.61 -26.27 31.03
C TYR A 33 29.69 -25.76 31.99
N VAL A 34 30.56 -24.86 31.53
CA VAL A 34 31.57 -24.22 32.39
C VAL A 34 30.90 -23.43 33.51
N HIS A 35 29.85 -22.66 33.22
CA HIS A 35 29.10 -21.92 34.25
C HIS A 35 28.45 -22.86 35.28
N PHE A 36 27.90 -24.00 34.84
CA PHE A 36 27.37 -25.03 35.72
C PHE A 36 28.43 -25.59 36.68
N VAL A 37 29.61 -25.94 36.15
CA VAL A 37 30.72 -26.48 36.96
C VAL A 37 31.20 -25.44 37.98
N ILE A 38 31.37 -24.18 37.57
CA ILE A 38 31.78 -23.09 38.49
C ILE A 38 30.71 -22.88 39.56
N PHE A 39 29.42 -22.89 39.20
CA PHE A 39 28.33 -22.78 40.15
C PHE A 39 28.37 -23.91 41.21
N LEU A 40 28.59 -25.15 40.79
CA LEU A 40 28.63 -26.30 41.69
C LEU A 40 29.83 -26.22 42.67
N ILE A 41 31.02 -25.91 42.15
CA ILE A 41 32.23 -25.73 42.97
C ILE A 41 32.04 -24.53 43.92
N GLY A 42 31.50 -23.43 43.43
CA GLY A 42 31.29 -22.22 44.21
C GLY A 42 30.23 -22.39 45.31
N ALA A 43 29.15 -23.13 45.04
CA ALA A 43 28.14 -23.45 46.05
C ALA A 43 28.72 -24.31 47.17
N ILE A 44 29.50 -25.36 46.83
CA ILE A 44 30.21 -26.18 47.83
C ILE A 44 31.18 -25.33 48.65
N PHE A 45 31.92 -24.44 48.01
CA PHE A 45 32.85 -23.53 48.67
C PHE A 45 32.14 -22.59 49.65
N LEU A 46 31.01 -21.97 49.24
CA LEU A 46 30.22 -21.07 50.09
C LEU A 46 29.66 -21.80 51.32
N ILE A 47 29.19 -23.04 51.14
CA ILE A 47 28.72 -23.88 52.24
C ILE A 47 29.87 -24.19 53.20
N ALA A 48 31.04 -24.60 52.69
CA ALA A 48 32.22 -24.91 53.50
C ALA A 48 32.76 -23.66 54.24
N ALA A 49 32.75 -22.49 53.58
CA ALA A 49 33.19 -21.23 54.17
C ALA A 49 32.34 -20.84 55.39
N ASN A 50 31.03 -21.00 55.30
CA ASN A 50 30.15 -20.76 56.45
C ASN A 50 30.30 -21.86 57.52
N THR A 51 30.19 -23.13 57.13
CA THR A 51 30.12 -24.26 58.09
C THR A 51 31.45 -24.56 58.79
N VAL A 52 32.53 -24.69 58.02
CA VAL A 52 33.86 -25.11 58.51
C VAL A 52 34.67 -23.92 59.00
N LEU A 53 34.74 -22.84 58.21
CA LEU A 53 35.59 -21.67 58.53
C LEU A 53 34.89 -20.63 59.40
N GLY A 54 33.57 -20.74 59.59
CA GLY A 54 32.81 -19.82 60.42
C GLY A 54 32.58 -18.43 59.80
N ILE A 55 32.84 -18.27 58.51
CA ILE A 55 32.74 -16.97 57.83
C ILE A 55 31.27 -16.58 57.73
N GLY A 56 30.91 -15.47 58.39
CA GLY A 56 29.55 -14.91 58.34
C GLY A 56 28.50 -15.68 59.15
N LYS A 57 28.90 -16.55 60.09
CA LYS A 57 27.96 -17.34 60.92
C LYS A 57 26.92 -16.50 61.66
N ASP A 58 27.29 -15.29 62.09
CA ASP A 58 26.39 -14.38 62.81
C ASP A 58 25.52 -13.53 61.87
N PHE A 59 25.75 -13.59 60.57
CA PHE A 59 25.02 -12.84 59.56
C PHE A 59 23.91 -13.71 58.96
N GLN A 60 22.71 -13.57 59.53
CA GLN A 60 21.50 -14.24 59.07
C GLN A 60 20.49 -13.22 58.58
N ILE A 61 19.83 -13.52 57.46
CA ILE A 61 18.76 -12.71 56.89
C ILE A 61 17.49 -13.57 56.96
N PHE A 62 16.46 -13.11 57.67
CA PHE A 62 15.22 -13.87 57.89
C PHE A 62 15.43 -15.28 58.51
N ASN A 63 16.34 -15.41 59.48
CA ASN A 63 16.73 -16.70 60.10
C ASN A 63 17.30 -17.72 59.11
N ILE A 64 17.81 -17.27 57.96
CA ILE A 64 18.48 -18.09 56.96
C ILE A 64 19.92 -17.59 56.82
N ASP A 65 20.86 -18.53 56.76
CA ASP A 65 22.27 -18.22 56.59
C ASP A 65 22.54 -17.48 55.27
N TRP A 66 23.43 -16.48 55.31
CA TRP A 66 23.74 -15.61 54.18
C TRP A 66 24.14 -16.35 52.90
N PHE A 67 24.84 -17.49 53.03
CA PHE A 67 25.33 -18.25 51.87
C PHE A 67 24.19 -18.85 51.04
N VAL A 68 23.01 -19.08 51.66
CA VAL A 68 21.82 -19.57 50.95
C VAL A 68 21.33 -18.51 49.96
N PHE A 69 21.28 -17.24 50.36
CA PHE A 69 20.92 -16.15 49.45
C PHE A 69 21.97 -15.95 48.35
N ALA A 70 23.26 -16.10 48.67
CA ALA A 70 24.32 -16.04 47.67
C ALA A 70 24.17 -17.16 46.62
N ILE A 71 23.86 -18.39 47.05
CA ILE A 71 23.60 -19.51 46.15
C ILE A 71 22.32 -19.28 45.33
N LEU A 72 21.24 -18.78 45.93
CA LEU A 72 19.98 -18.49 45.23
C LEU A 72 20.16 -17.40 44.16
N LEU A 73 20.88 -16.32 44.47
CA LEU A 73 21.19 -15.26 43.52
C LEU A 73 22.03 -15.81 42.36
N TRP A 74 23.03 -16.65 42.66
CA TRP A 74 23.85 -17.26 41.62
C TRP A 74 23.06 -18.27 40.77
N LEU A 75 22.18 -19.06 41.40
CA LEU A 75 21.28 -19.99 40.73
C LEU A 75 20.36 -19.25 39.75
N PHE A 76 19.86 -18.06 40.13
CA PHE A 76 19.07 -17.21 39.22
C PHE A 76 19.84 -16.87 37.93
N PHE A 77 21.10 -16.43 38.04
CA PHE A 77 21.93 -16.15 36.87
C PHE A 77 22.23 -17.41 36.03
N PHE A 78 22.41 -18.55 36.68
CA PHE A 78 22.58 -19.82 36.00
C PHE A 78 21.32 -20.22 35.22
N VAL A 79 20.14 -20.15 35.84
CA VAL A 79 18.84 -20.44 35.20
C VAL A 79 18.57 -19.48 34.05
N TYR A 80 18.87 -18.19 34.21
CA TYR A 80 18.78 -17.22 33.11
C TYR A 80 19.69 -17.62 31.94
N HIS A 81 20.94 -17.99 32.20
CA HIS A 81 21.87 -18.43 31.16
C HIS A 81 21.40 -19.73 30.47
N LEU A 82 20.88 -20.68 31.24
CA LEU A 82 20.29 -21.93 30.75
C LEU A 82 19.11 -21.64 29.81
N PHE A 83 18.18 -20.77 30.24
CA PHE A 83 17.02 -20.36 29.45
C PHE A 83 17.45 -19.69 28.14
N ASN A 84 18.44 -18.79 28.19
CA ASN A 84 18.92 -18.10 27.00
C ASN A 84 19.51 -19.05 25.94
N VAL A 85 20.27 -20.07 26.38
CA VAL A 85 20.91 -21.05 25.47
C VAL A 85 19.90 -22.01 24.83
N PHE A 86 18.89 -22.44 25.58
CA PHE A 86 17.95 -23.47 25.13
C PHE A 86 16.60 -22.96 24.61
N VAL A 87 16.09 -21.85 25.16
CA VAL A 87 14.77 -21.31 24.80
C VAL A 87 14.92 -20.16 23.82
N THR A 88 15.61 -19.07 24.20
CA THR A 88 15.72 -17.86 23.36
C THR A 88 16.30 -18.16 21.97
N HIS A 89 17.38 -18.93 21.91
CA HIS A 89 18.02 -19.26 20.62
C HIS A 89 17.23 -20.29 19.79
N LYS A 90 16.35 -21.09 20.40
CA LYS A 90 15.46 -22.01 19.67
C LYS A 90 14.28 -21.26 19.05
N PHE A 91 13.80 -20.21 19.72
CA PHE A 91 12.63 -19.44 19.31
C PHE A 91 12.96 -18.23 18.42
N MET A 92 14.14 -17.61 18.55
CA MET A 92 14.57 -16.43 17.78
C MET A 92 16.01 -16.56 17.24
N GLY A 93 16.40 -17.76 16.84
CA GLY A 93 17.69 -17.97 16.17
C GLY A 93 17.62 -17.65 14.68
N LYS A 94 18.79 -17.49 14.04
CA LYS A 94 18.91 -17.30 12.58
C LYS A 94 18.14 -18.31 11.72
N ALA A 95 18.04 -19.56 12.18
CA ALA A 95 17.28 -20.60 11.47
C ALA A 95 15.77 -20.33 11.50
N TRP A 96 15.25 -19.83 12.63
CA TRP A 96 13.86 -19.42 12.74
C TRP A 96 13.58 -18.17 11.90
N GLU A 97 14.49 -17.19 11.92
CA GLU A 97 14.40 -15.99 11.06
C GLU A 97 14.37 -16.36 9.57
N LYS A 98 15.27 -17.26 9.12
CA LYS A 98 15.31 -17.74 7.73
C LYS A 98 14.00 -18.44 7.34
N ALA A 99 13.47 -19.30 8.20
CA ALA A 99 12.19 -19.98 7.96
C ALA A 99 11.00 -18.99 7.87
N GLN A 100 10.98 -17.94 8.70
CA GLN A 100 9.96 -16.89 8.59
C GLN A 100 10.12 -16.08 7.30
N LEU A 101 11.36 -15.75 6.92
CA LEU A 101 11.64 -15.03 5.68
C LEU A 101 11.20 -15.85 4.45
N GLU A 102 11.55 -17.13 4.39
CA GLU A 102 11.12 -18.03 3.31
C GLU A 102 9.59 -18.11 3.21
N LYS A 103 8.90 -18.20 4.35
CA LYS A 103 7.43 -18.18 4.40
C LYS A 103 6.84 -16.87 3.87
N LEU A 104 7.47 -15.73 4.16
CA LEU A 104 7.06 -14.42 3.65
C LEU A 104 7.29 -14.31 2.14
N VAL A 105 8.46 -14.75 1.65
CA VAL A 105 8.78 -14.75 0.22
C VAL A 105 7.83 -15.64 -0.56
N ALA A 106 7.52 -16.85 -0.07
CA ALA A 106 6.52 -17.73 -0.69
C ALA A 106 5.16 -17.04 -0.80
N LYS A 107 4.70 -16.39 0.28
CA LYS A 107 3.43 -15.63 0.27
C LYS A 107 3.44 -14.46 -0.73
N GLN A 108 4.59 -13.80 -0.90
CA GLN A 108 4.73 -12.75 -1.92
C GLN A 108 4.71 -13.32 -3.33
N GLN A 109 5.33 -14.47 -3.55
CA GLN A 109 5.34 -15.17 -4.84
C GLN A 109 3.92 -15.58 -5.25
N ASP A 110 3.15 -16.18 -4.34
CA ASP A 110 1.74 -16.53 -4.54
C ASP A 110 0.91 -15.29 -4.89
N ARG A 111 1.16 -14.17 -4.20
CA ARG A 111 0.47 -12.90 -4.50
C ARG A 111 0.82 -12.39 -5.90
N ILE A 112 2.09 -12.44 -6.29
CA ILE A 112 2.54 -12.03 -7.64
C ILE A 112 1.89 -12.93 -8.70
N GLU A 113 1.82 -14.24 -8.47
CA GLU A 113 1.17 -15.17 -9.40
C GLU A 113 -0.33 -14.89 -9.53
N SER A 114 -1.02 -14.64 -8.43
CA SER A 114 -2.44 -14.25 -8.46
C SER A 114 -2.68 -12.95 -9.24
N LEU A 115 -1.81 -11.95 -9.08
CA LEU A 115 -1.87 -10.68 -9.82
C LEU A 115 -1.58 -10.87 -11.31
N LYS A 116 -0.62 -11.73 -11.66
CA LYS A 116 -0.35 -12.10 -13.06
C LYS A 116 -1.55 -12.81 -13.70
N ALA A 117 -2.19 -13.73 -12.97
CA ALA A 117 -3.38 -14.42 -13.47
C ALA A 117 -4.57 -13.46 -13.67
N GLU A 118 -4.77 -12.53 -12.74
CA GLU A 118 -5.77 -11.46 -12.85
C GLU A 118 -5.48 -10.56 -14.06
N PHE A 119 -4.23 -10.15 -14.25
CA PHE A 119 -3.81 -9.36 -15.41
C PHE A 119 -4.03 -10.10 -16.74
N ILE A 120 -3.68 -11.39 -16.83
CA ILE A 120 -3.96 -12.21 -18.03
C ILE A 120 -5.46 -12.33 -18.29
N LYS A 121 -6.28 -12.42 -17.24
CA LYS A 121 -7.74 -12.44 -17.37
C LYS A 121 -8.26 -11.10 -17.88
N GLU A 122 -7.74 -9.99 -17.37
CA GLU A 122 -8.05 -8.62 -17.80
C GLU A 122 -7.63 -8.41 -19.27
N GLU A 123 -6.40 -8.78 -19.65
CA GLU A 123 -5.92 -8.75 -21.04
C GLU A 123 -6.81 -9.57 -21.97
N LYS A 124 -7.24 -10.76 -21.56
CA LYS A 124 -8.17 -11.58 -22.35
C LYS A 124 -9.54 -10.93 -22.50
N LEU A 125 -10.06 -10.28 -21.46
CA LEU A 125 -11.33 -9.56 -21.54
C LEU A 125 -11.21 -8.35 -22.47
N ILE A 126 -10.10 -7.61 -22.40
CA ILE A 126 -9.79 -6.49 -23.29
C ILE A 126 -9.72 -7.00 -24.73
N ALA A 127 -8.89 -8.01 -25.02
CA ALA A 127 -8.75 -8.57 -26.36
C ALA A 127 -10.09 -9.14 -26.91
N GLN A 128 -10.90 -9.79 -26.06
CA GLN A 128 -12.24 -10.24 -26.47
C GLN A 128 -13.18 -9.08 -26.76
N SER A 129 -13.12 -8.00 -25.97
CA SER A 129 -13.91 -6.79 -26.22
C SER A 129 -13.46 -6.06 -27.48
N GLU A 130 -12.16 -6.04 -27.77
CA GLU A 130 -11.59 -5.49 -29.00
C GLU A 130 -12.01 -6.30 -30.21
N VAL A 131 -11.90 -7.64 -30.17
CA VAL A 131 -12.35 -8.53 -31.26
C VAL A 131 -13.86 -8.49 -31.44
N PHE A 132 -14.65 -8.41 -30.36
CA PHE A 132 -16.10 -8.23 -30.43
C PHE A 132 -16.46 -6.88 -31.06
N ASN A 133 -15.76 -5.81 -30.67
CA ASN A 133 -15.94 -4.49 -31.28
C ASN A 133 -15.53 -4.51 -32.75
N GLU A 134 -14.40 -5.12 -33.14
CA GLU A 134 -13.98 -5.27 -34.54
C GLU A 134 -14.98 -6.10 -35.36
N SER A 135 -15.54 -7.16 -34.79
CA SER A 135 -16.56 -8.01 -35.43
C SER A 135 -17.91 -7.28 -35.56
N ALA A 136 -18.28 -6.47 -34.56
CA ALA A 136 -19.42 -5.56 -34.65
C ALA A 136 -19.18 -4.44 -35.69
N THR A 137 -17.92 -3.99 -35.84
CA THR A 137 -17.52 -2.96 -36.81
C THR A 137 -17.49 -3.49 -38.25
N GLN A 138 -17.27 -4.80 -38.48
CA GLN A 138 -17.33 -5.42 -39.82
C GLN A 138 -18.77 -5.52 -40.38
N SER A 139 -19.81 -5.48 -39.53
CA SER A 139 -21.21 -5.40 -39.97
C SER A 139 -21.66 -3.96 -40.32
N GLU A 140 -20.83 -2.95 -40.04
CA GLU A 140 -21.06 -1.53 -40.33
C GLU A 140 -20.08 -0.99 -41.39
N THR A 141 -19.67 -1.84 -42.35
CA THR A 141 -18.82 -1.41 -43.47
C THR A 141 -19.62 -0.65 -44.54
N SER A 142 -20.18 0.51 -44.16
CA SER A 142 -20.57 1.62 -45.04
C SER A 142 -21.01 2.79 -44.15
N ILE A 143 -20.03 3.59 -43.71
CA ILE A 143 -20.03 5.06 -43.54
C ILE A 143 -18.88 5.37 -42.58
N THR A 144 -17.87 6.07 -43.10
CA THR A 144 -16.79 6.71 -42.36
C THR A 144 -17.36 7.71 -41.34
N LYS A 145 -17.53 7.28 -40.08
CA LYS A 145 -17.78 8.16 -38.95
C LYS A 145 -16.48 8.28 -38.14
N THR A 146 -15.86 9.45 -38.19
CA THR A 146 -14.77 9.86 -37.31
C THR A 146 -15.13 9.50 -35.86
N LYS A 147 -14.31 8.67 -35.19
CA LYS A 147 -14.50 8.33 -33.77
C LYS A 147 -14.36 9.61 -32.95
N LYS A 148 -15.48 10.22 -32.58
CA LYS A 148 -15.54 11.40 -31.71
C LYS A 148 -15.03 10.99 -30.33
N SER A 149 -14.04 11.71 -29.79
CA SER A 149 -13.59 11.58 -28.40
C SER A 149 -14.76 11.87 -27.46
N GLU A 150 -15.05 11.00 -26.49
CA GLU A 150 -16.12 11.16 -25.49
C GLU A 150 -15.56 11.85 -24.24
N LEU A 151 -15.82 13.13 -24.09
CA LEU A 151 -15.31 13.92 -22.96
C LEU A 151 -16.14 13.63 -21.70
N THR A 152 -15.53 12.99 -20.71
CA THR A 152 -16.23 12.52 -19.51
C THR A 152 -15.87 13.35 -18.28
N ILE A 153 -16.85 13.90 -17.58
CA ILE A 153 -16.65 14.46 -16.23
C ILE A 153 -16.68 13.30 -15.23
N ILE A 154 -15.72 13.21 -14.33
CA ILE A 154 -15.77 12.28 -13.20
C ILE A 154 -15.63 13.06 -11.89
N VAL A 155 -16.54 12.82 -10.96
CA VAL A 155 -16.64 13.60 -9.71
C VAL A 155 -17.31 12.79 -8.61
N ALA A 156 -16.86 13.00 -7.36
CA ALA A 156 -17.61 12.62 -6.18
C ALA A 156 -18.19 13.88 -5.53
N ALA A 157 -19.51 13.92 -5.32
CA ALA A 157 -20.21 15.06 -4.74
C ALA A 157 -21.20 14.61 -3.65
N ALA A 158 -21.30 15.40 -2.60
CA ALA A 158 -22.27 15.26 -1.51
C ALA A 158 -23.69 15.52 -1.97
N GLU A 159 -24.70 15.26 -1.16
CA GLU A 159 -26.12 15.49 -1.49
C GLU A 159 -26.39 16.98 -1.82
N ASN A 160 -25.69 17.90 -1.15
CA ASN A 160 -25.72 19.34 -1.42
C ASN A 160 -24.70 19.82 -2.48
N ASP A 161 -24.24 18.93 -3.36
CA ASP A 161 -23.23 19.18 -4.40
C ASP A 161 -21.84 19.61 -3.87
N ALA A 162 -21.57 19.52 -2.56
CA ALA A 162 -20.24 19.79 -2.00
C ALA A 162 -19.20 18.80 -2.56
N ILE A 163 -18.00 19.28 -2.91
CA ILE A 163 -16.90 18.43 -3.43
C ILE A 163 -15.56 18.62 -2.72
N GLY A 164 -15.38 19.72 -1.99
CA GLY A 164 -14.10 19.99 -1.34
C GLY A 164 -14.17 21.14 -0.34
N LEU A 165 -13.27 21.08 0.64
CA LEU A 165 -13.05 22.12 1.63
C LEU A 165 -11.54 22.30 1.83
N GLY A 166 -11.01 23.51 1.67
CA GLY A 166 -9.60 23.80 1.90
C GLY A 166 -8.65 23.02 0.98
N ASN A 167 -9.04 22.79 -0.28
CA ASN A 167 -8.34 21.94 -1.27
C ASN A 167 -8.18 20.46 -0.86
N LYS A 168 -9.02 19.96 0.04
CA LYS A 168 -9.05 18.54 0.44
C LYS A 168 -10.41 17.92 0.16
N LEU A 169 -10.41 16.61 -0.05
CA LEU A 169 -11.63 15.80 -0.06
C LEU A 169 -12.22 15.78 1.36
N ILE A 170 -13.55 15.89 1.43
CA ILE A 170 -14.29 16.02 2.70
C ILE A 170 -14.52 14.65 3.36
N TRP A 171 -14.49 13.58 2.57
CA TRP A 171 -14.69 12.20 3.02
C TRP A 171 -13.62 11.27 2.45
N HIS A 172 -13.57 10.05 2.99
CA HIS A 172 -12.78 8.96 2.45
C HIS A 172 -13.73 7.83 2.04
N LEU A 173 -13.77 7.51 0.74
CA LEU A 173 -14.64 6.47 0.21
C LEU A 173 -13.81 5.53 -0.68
N SER A 174 -13.47 4.37 -0.13
CA SER A 174 -12.47 3.48 -0.75
C SER A 174 -12.92 2.94 -2.11
N ASP A 175 -14.22 2.64 -2.26
CA ASP A 175 -14.78 2.13 -3.52
C ASP A 175 -14.88 3.19 -4.61
N ASP A 176 -15.12 4.45 -4.25
CA ASP A 176 -15.03 5.57 -5.19
C ASP A 176 -13.61 5.74 -5.71
N LEU A 177 -12.60 5.65 -4.85
CA LEU A 177 -11.19 5.70 -5.27
C LEU A 177 -10.83 4.54 -6.20
N LYS A 178 -11.35 3.33 -5.95
CA LYS A 178 -11.18 2.17 -6.83
C LYS A 178 -11.86 2.42 -8.19
N ARG A 179 -13.10 2.92 -8.19
CA ARG A 179 -13.84 3.25 -9.41
C ARG A 179 -13.14 4.34 -10.22
N PHE A 180 -12.73 5.45 -9.59
CA PHE A 180 -11.96 6.51 -10.21
C PHE A 180 -10.68 5.96 -10.85
N LYS A 181 -9.94 5.11 -10.14
CA LYS A 181 -8.75 4.46 -10.68
C LYS A 181 -9.08 3.59 -11.88
N ALA A 182 -10.12 2.75 -11.81
CA ALA A 182 -10.49 1.85 -12.88
C ALA A 182 -10.90 2.60 -14.15
N LEU A 183 -11.73 3.64 -14.02
CA LEU A 183 -12.24 4.42 -15.16
C LEU A 183 -11.16 5.28 -15.81
N THR A 184 -10.24 5.85 -15.03
CA THR A 184 -9.25 6.80 -15.55
C THR A 184 -7.92 6.17 -15.96
N ASN A 185 -7.71 4.87 -15.73
CA ASN A 185 -6.45 4.20 -16.03
C ASN A 185 -6.18 4.19 -17.54
N GLY A 186 -4.98 4.57 -17.96
CA GLY A 186 -4.60 4.67 -19.37
C GLY A 186 -5.08 5.94 -20.07
N HIS A 187 -5.88 6.76 -19.39
CA HIS A 187 -6.50 7.96 -19.97
C HIS A 187 -5.84 9.28 -19.51
N HIS A 188 -6.18 10.34 -20.23
CA HIS A 188 -5.82 11.72 -19.94
C HIS A 188 -6.77 12.26 -18.88
N ILE A 189 -6.21 12.82 -17.81
CA ILE A 189 -6.96 13.44 -16.73
C ILE A 189 -6.72 14.94 -16.73
N ILE A 190 -7.77 15.69 -17.01
CA ILE A 190 -7.80 17.15 -17.13
C ILE A 190 -8.21 17.73 -15.79
N MET A 191 -7.39 18.63 -15.25
CA MET A 191 -7.65 19.26 -13.96
C MET A 191 -7.10 20.68 -13.86
N GLY A 192 -7.61 21.45 -12.90
CA GLY A 192 -7.03 22.74 -12.53
C GLY A 192 -5.81 22.60 -11.60
N ARG A 193 -4.92 23.60 -11.60
CA ARG A 193 -3.72 23.65 -10.74
C ARG A 193 -3.97 23.25 -9.27
N LYS A 194 -5.00 23.82 -8.63
CA LYS A 194 -5.28 23.53 -7.19
C LYS A 194 -5.64 22.07 -6.94
N THR A 195 -6.33 21.42 -7.87
CA THR A 195 -6.63 19.99 -7.80
C THR A 195 -5.36 19.16 -8.00
N PHE A 196 -4.49 19.57 -8.92
CA PHE A 196 -3.21 18.91 -9.12
C PHE A 196 -2.33 18.97 -7.85
N GLU A 197 -2.28 20.13 -7.20
CA GLU A 197 -1.49 20.36 -5.96
C GLU A 197 -2.02 19.59 -4.74
N SER A 198 -3.24 19.07 -4.77
CA SER A 198 -3.76 18.23 -3.67
C SER A 198 -3.23 16.80 -3.73
N PHE A 199 -2.71 16.35 -4.88
CA PHE A 199 -2.09 15.05 -4.99
C PHE A 199 -0.66 15.06 -4.41
N PRO A 200 -0.29 14.08 -3.58
CA PRO A 200 1.07 13.99 -3.05
C PRO A 200 2.09 13.66 -4.16
N LYS A 201 1.64 13.04 -5.26
CA LYS A 201 2.43 12.72 -6.45
C LYS A 201 1.50 12.48 -7.64
N PRO A 202 1.97 12.65 -8.89
CA PRO A 202 1.22 12.25 -10.07
C PRO A 202 0.76 10.79 -10.00
N LEU A 203 -0.46 10.57 -10.46
CA LEU A 203 -1.09 9.26 -10.47
C LEU A 203 -0.46 8.36 -11.57
N PRO A 204 -0.09 7.10 -11.27
CA PRO A 204 0.54 6.24 -12.26
C PRO A 204 -0.43 5.89 -13.40
N ASN A 205 0.12 5.62 -14.58
CA ASN A 205 -0.58 5.22 -15.80
C ASN A 205 -1.66 6.20 -16.27
N ARG A 206 -1.49 7.49 -16.00
CA ARG A 206 -2.42 8.56 -16.38
C ARG A 206 -1.66 9.78 -16.88
N THR A 207 -2.04 10.30 -18.04
CA THR A 207 -1.48 11.55 -18.57
C THR A 207 -2.16 12.71 -17.86
N HIS A 208 -1.39 13.51 -17.12
CA HIS A 208 -1.95 14.66 -16.40
C HIS A 208 -1.95 15.89 -17.30
N VAL A 209 -3.12 16.51 -17.48
CA VAL A 209 -3.28 17.76 -18.21
C VAL A 209 -3.75 18.83 -17.22
N VAL A 210 -2.87 19.76 -16.89
CA VAL A 210 -3.07 20.74 -15.81
C VAL A 210 -3.31 22.12 -16.40
N ILE A 211 -4.47 22.69 -16.10
CA ILE A 211 -4.88 24.03 -16.51
C ILE A 211 -4.45 25.03 -15.44
N THR A 212 -3.66 26.04 -15.85
CA THR A 212 -3.24 27.14 -14.98
C THR A 212 -3.22 28.47 -15.73
N ARG A 213 -3.51 29.57 -15.03
CA ARG A 213 -3.31 30.94 -15.54
C ARG A 213 -1.90 31.48 -15.25
N GLN A 214 -1.14 30.81 -14.39
CA GLN A 214 0.23 31.18 -14.06
C GLN A 214 1.17 30.68 -15.16
N LYS A 215 1.76 31.61 -15.92
CA LYS A 215 2.65 31.28 -17.05
C LYS A 215 4.01 30.72 -16.62
N ASP A 216 4.40 31.04 -15.39
CA ASP A 216 5.67 30.66 -14.76
C ASP A 216 5.55 29.42 -13.86
N TYR A 217 4.38 28.78 -13.83
CA TYR A 217 4.15 27.57 -13.02
C TYR A 217 4.97 26.40 -13.57
N GLN A 218 5.75 25.77 -12.69
CA GLN A 218 6.57 24.61 -13.02
C GLN A 218 5.84 23.33 -12.58
N ALA A 219 5.55 22.46 -13.54
CA ALA A 219 4.99 21.14 -13.26
C ALA A 219 6.10 20.07 -13.27
N PRO A 220 5.96 18.97 -12.51
CA PRO A 220 6.85 17.82 -12.60
C PRO A 220 6.90 17.24 -14.03
N SER A 221 7.98 16.52 -14.34
CA SER A 221 8.11 15.82 -15.63
C SER A 221 6.92 14.86 -15.85
N GLY A 222 6.42 14.82 -17.10
CA GLY A 222 5.30 13.97 -17.49
C GLY A 222 3.91 14.60 -17.28
N VAL A 223 3.84 15.86 -16.87
CA VAL A 223 2.59 16.65 -16.79
C VAL A 223 2.53 17.62 -17.96
N ILE A 224 1.41 17.62 -18.66
CA ILE A 224 1.12 18.58 -19.74
C ILE A 224 0.51 19.82 -19.10
N LEU A 225 1.17 20.97 -19.26
CA LEU A 225 0.68 22.26 -18.76
C LEU A 225 -0.01 23.04 -19.88
N VAL A 226 -1.22 23.52 -19.61
CA VAL A 226 -2.03 24.32 -20.56
C VAL A 226 -2.70 25.49 -19.86
N HIS A 227 -3.25 26.42 -20.65
CA HIS A 227 -3.78 27.70 -20.13
C HIS A 227 -5.29 27.89 -20.31
N SER A 228 -5.96 26.98 -21.00
CA SER A 228 -7.41 26.99 -21.21
C SER A 228 -7.99 25.57 -21.22
N LEU A 229 -9.31 25.45 -21.15
CA LEU A 229 -9.99 24.15 -21.25
C LEU A 229 -9.91 23.61 -22.68
N GLU A 230 -9.97 24.50 -23.66
CA GLU A 230 -9.84 24.20 -25.08
C GLU A 230 -8.47 23.58 -25.39
N ASP A 231 -7.39 24.19 -24.87
CA ASP A 231 -6.03 23.65 -24.99
C ASP A 231 -5.90 22.28 -24.30
N ALA A 232 -6.59 22.09 -23.16
CA ALA A 232 -6.57 20.80 -22.46
C ALA A 232 -7.22 19.69 -23.27
N ILE A 233 -8.33 20.00 -23.94
CA ILE A 233 -9.03 19.07 -24.84
C ILE A 233 -8.16 18.80 -26.07
N ASP A 234 -7.54 19.83 -26.65
CA ASP A 234 -6.62 19.67 -27.78
C ASP A 234 -5.45 18.75 -27.45
N ALA A 235 -4.81 18.97 -26.29
CA ALA A 235 -3.74 18.12 -25.77
C ALA A 235 -4.19 16.68 -25.48
N SER A 236 -5.49 16.42 -25.35
CA SER A 236 -6.07 15.12 -25.06
C SER A 236 -6.71 14.45 -26.28
N LYS A 237 -6.57 15.01 -27.49
CA LYS A 237 -7.22 14.52 -28.72
C LYS A 237 -6.86 13.10 -29.12
N SER A 238 -5.67 12.62 -28.73
CA SER A 238 -5.25 11.24 -28.97
C SER A 238 -5.97 10.23 -28.07
N ASP A 239 -6.67 10.71 -27.04
CA ASP A 239 -7.47 9.88 -26.14
C ASP A 239 -8.93 9.82 -26.62
N ALA A 240 -9.45 8.61 -26.72
CA ALA A 240 -10.85 8.39 -27.05
C ALA A 240 -11.80 8.78 -25.91
N GLN A 241 -11.31 8.82 -24.66
CA GLN A 241 -12.11 9.09 -23.48
C GLN A 241 -11.31 9.88 -22.41
N PRO A 242 -11.02 11.17 -22.65
CA PRO A 242 -10.39 12.02 -21.66
C PRO A 242 -11.37 12.33 -20.50
N PHE A 243 -10.82 12.44 -19.29
CA PHE A 243 -11.59 12.67 -18.07
C PHE A 243 -11.32 14.05 -17.47
N ILE A 244 -12.38 14.81 -17.20
CA ILE A 244 -12.32 16.04 -16.43
C ILE A 244 -12.54 15.71 -14.95
N ILE A 245 -11.52 15.97 -14.14
CA ILE A 245 -11.50 15.61 -12.71
C ILE A 245 -11.57 16.84 -11.79
N GLY A 246 -11.92 18.00 -12.35
CA GLY A 246 -12.20 19.23 -11.60
C GLY A 246 -11.03 20.21 -11.50
N GLY A 247 -10.99 21.13 -10.54
CA GLY A 247 -11.99 21.40 -9.50
C GLY A 247 -13.18 22.23 -10.00
N GLY A 248 -13.90 22.87 -9.07
CA GLY A 248 -15.18 23.53 -9.35
C GLY A 248 -15.21 24.49 -10.54
N GLN A 249 -14.15 25.28 -10.77
CA GLN A 249 -14.08 26.17 -11.94
C GLN A 249 -13.93 25.42 -13.28
N ILE A 250 -13.21 24.30 -13.27
CA ILE A 250 -13.06 23.45 -14.46
C ILE A 250 -14.36 22.72 -14.73
N TYR A 251 -15.00 22.16 -13.69
CA TYR A 251 -16.32 21.54 -13.84
C TYR A 251 -17.36 22.50 -14.42
N LYS A 252 -17.43 23.75 -13.94
CA LYS A 252 -18.35 24.77 -14.48
C LYS A 252 -18.20 24.98 -15.99
N GLN A 253 -16.96 25.04 -16.50
CA GLN A 253 -16.70 25.18 -17.93
C GLN A 253 -16.99 23.88 -18.69
N ALA A 254 -16.60 22.75 -18.12
CA ALA A 254 -16.78 21.41 -18.69
C ALA A 254 -18.26 21.04 -18.90
N MET A 255 -19.16 21.47 -18.01
CA MET A 255 -20.59 21.16 -18.09
C MET A 255 -21.25 21.61 -19.40
N ALA A 256 -20.68 22.57 -20.12
CA ALA A 256 -21.21 23.03 -21.41
C ALA A 256 -20.83 22.11 -22.58
N ILE A 257 -19.75 21.33 -22.47
CA ILE A 257 -19.12 20.63 -23.59
C ILE A 257 -18.89 19.13 -23.38
N ALA A 258 -18.93 18.64 -22.13
CA ALA A 258 -18.76 17.23 -21.82
C ALA A 258 -19.90 16.38 -22.38
N ASP A 259 -19.63 15.14 -22.79
CA ASP A 259 -20.61 14.21 -23.33
C ASP A 259 -21.24 13.33 -22.23
N LYS A 260 -20.47 13.03 -21.16
CA LYS A 260 -20.85 12.12 -20.07
C LYS A 260 -20.43 12.65 -18.69
N ILE A 261 -21.18 12.27 -17.65
CA ILE A 261 -20.81 12.49 -16.24
C ILE A 261 -20.85 11.15 -15.51
N GLU A 262 -19.72 10.76 -14.94
CA GLU A 262 -19.57 9.67 -13.97
C GLU A 262 -19.55 10.26 -12.56
N LEU A 263 -20.70 10.26 -11.89
CA LEU A 263 -20.90 10.88 -10.58
C LEU A 263 -20.93 9.82 -9.48
N THR A 264 -20.19 10.03 -8.40
CA THR A 264 -20.43 9.37 -7.12
C THR A 264 -21.20 10.34 -6.23
N ARG A 265 -22.48 10.05 -5.96
CA ARG A 265 -23.33 10.86 -5.06
C ARG A 265 -23.22 10.32 -3.64
N VAL A 266 -22.62 11.06 -2.72
CA VAL A 266 -22.58 10.71 -1.29
C VAL A 266 -23.83 11.26 -0.62
N HIS A 267 -24.64 10.40 -0.01
CA HIS A 267 -25.93 10.74 0.57
C HIS A 267 -25.78 11.35 1.97
N HIS A 268 -25.05 12.45 2.03
CA HIS A 268 -24.83 13.26 3.23
C HIS A 268 -24.54 14.71 2.82
N ASN A 269 -24.89 15.67 3.67
CA ASN A 269 -24.57 17.08 3.45
C ASN A 269 -23.27 17.45 4.16
N PHE A 270 -22.40 18.21 3.50
CA PHE A 270 -21.15 18.68 4.10
C PHE A 270 -20.96 20.19 3.92
N ASP A 271 -20.24 20.80 4.86
CA ASP A 271 -19.73 22.16 4.70
C ASP A 271 -18.56 22.16 3.71
N ALA A 272 -18.61 23.06 2.74
CA ALA A 272 -17.66 23.11 1.63
C ALA A 272 -17.44 24.53 1.12
N ASP A 273 -16.27 24.77 0.52
CA ASP A 273 -15.97 26.00 -0.21
C ASP A 273 -16.10 25.83 -1.72
N THR A 274 -16.19 24.57 -2.17
CA THR A 274 -16.23 24.19 -3.57
C THR A 274 -17.38 23.22 -3.80
N TYR A 275 -18.22 23.56 -4.77
CA TYR A 275 -19.42 22.81 -5.14
C TYR A 275 -19.37 22.40 -6.61
N PHE A 276 -19.92 21.22 -6.90
CA PHE A 276 -20.20 20.78 -8.26
C PHE A 276 -21.36 21.60 -8.85
N PRO A 277 -21.37 21.90 -10.16
CA PRO A 277 -22.50 22.57 -10.79
C PRO A 277 -23.76 21.70 -10.73
N LYS A 278 -24.92 22.33 -10.51
CA LYS A 278 -26.21 21.63 -10.55
C LYS A 278 -26.40 20.95 -11.91
N ILE A 279 -26.78 19.68 -11.89
CA ILE A 279 -27.09 18.90 -13.10
C ILE A 279 -28.48 19.29 -13.57
N ASP A 280 -28.57 19.90 -14.75
CA ASP A 280 -29.84 20.24 -15.39
C ASP A 280 -30.42 19.01 -16.11
N THR A 281 -31.55 18.51 -15.64
CA THR A 281 -32.21 17.32 -16.21
C THR A 281 -32.86 17.59 -17.57
N SER A 282 -32.96 18.84 -18.03
CA SER A 282 -33.33 19.12 -19.42
C SER A 282 -32.18 18.82 -20.39
N VAL A 283 -30.94 18.89 -19.92
CA VAL A 283 -29.71 18.65 -20.72
C VAL A 283 -29.14 17.26 -20.48
N TRP A 284 -29.24 16.75 -19.25
CA TRP A 284 -28.65 15.48 -18.85
C TRP A 284 -29.72 14.42 -18.56
N LYS A 285 -29.43 13.18 -18.96
CA LYS A 285 -30.27 12.02 -18.69
C LYS A 285 -29.48 11.02 -17.85
N GLU A 286 -30.04 10.60 -16.73
CA GLU A 286 -29.49 9.48 -15.95
C GLU A 286 -29.67 8.18 -16.74
N THR A 287 -28.58 7.44 -16.93
CA THR A 287 -28.55 6.17 -17.68
C THR A 287 -28.16 4.98 -16.83
N ALA A 288 -27.46 5.20 -15.71
CA ALA A 288 -27.13 4.16 -14.75
C ALA A 288 -27.17 4.69 -13.31
N ASN A 289 -27.56 3.82 -12.38
CA ASN A 289 -27.64 4.11 -10.96
C ASN A 289 -27.39 2.83 -10.14
N VAL A 290 -26.33 2.83 -9.34
CA VAL A 290 -25.96 1.71 -8.47
C VAL A 290 -25.81 2.25 -7.04
N PHE A 291 -26.78 1.92 -6.20
CA PHE A 291 -26.80 2.31 -4.79
C PHE A 291 -25.94 1.37 -3.92
N ASN A 292 -25.13 1.96 -3.05
CA ASN A 292 -24.27 1.27 -2.09
C ASN A 292 -24.65 1.71 -0.68
N LYS A 293 -24.98 0.73 0.16
CA LYS A 293 -25.29 0.96 1.57
C LYS A 293 -24.03 1.21 2.37
N LYS A 294 -24.20 1.88 3.51
CA LYS A 294 -23.18 1.99 4.55
C LYS A 294 -22.74 0.59 5.00
N ASP A 295 -21.44 0.41 5.20
CA ASP A 295 -20.84 -0.83 5.68
C ASP A 295 -19.69 -0.54 6.67
N ALA A 296 -18.84 -1.53 6.94
CA ALA A 296 -17.71 -1.38 7.85
C ALA A 296 -16.57 -0.52 7.27
N ASP A 297 -16.49 -0.38 5.95
CA ASP A 297 -15.43 0.33 5.23
C ASP A 297 -15.86 1.74 4.79
N HIS A 298 -17.16 2.04 4.82
CA HIS A 298 -17.75 3.29 4.33
C HIS A 298 -18.67 3.94 5.39
N ASP A 299 -18.34 5.18 5.78
CA ASP A 299 -19.11 5.92 6.80
C ASP A 299 -20.47 6.46 6.29
N TYR A 300 -20.64 6.53 4.98
CA TYR A 300 -21.80 7.15 4.32
C TYR A 300 -22.35 6.24 3.23
N GLU A 301 -23.66 6.32 2.99
CA GLU A 301 -24.29 5.72 1.81
C GLU A 301 -23.93 6.53 0.56
N PHE A 302 -23.80 5.87 -0.59
CA PHE A 302 -23.48 6.55 -1.84
C PHE A 302 -24.02 5.80 -3.06
N SER A 303 -24.26 6.54 -4.14
CA SER A 303 -24.67 5.99 -5.43
C SER A 303 -23.63 6.27 -6.51
N PHE A 304 -23.32 5.28 -7.33
CA PHE A 304 -22.65 5.50 -8.61
C PHE A 304 -23.69 5.80 -9.68
N LEU A 305 -23.63 6.99 -10.24
CA LEU A 305 -24.56 7.51 -11.23
C LEU A 305 -23.81 7.81 -12.52
N THR A 306 -24.43 7.48 -13.64
CA THR A 306 -23.95 7.88 -14.98
C THR A 306 -25.01 8.75 -15.63
N TYR A 307 -24.59 9.93 -16.10
CA TYR A 307 -25.42 10.81 -16.92
C TYR A 307 -24.84 10.95 -18.30
N GLU A 308 -25.69 10.89 -19.31
CA GLU A 308 -25.35 11.20 -20.69
C GLU A 308 -26.06 12.48 -21.11
N ARG A 309 -25.37 13.30 -21.92
CA ARG A 309 -26.00 14.49 -22.50
C ARG A 309 -27.06 14.05 -23.51
N LYS A 310 -28.23 14.67 -23.45
CA LYS A 310 -29.34 14.47 -24.39
C LYS A 310 -29.03 15.03 -25.77
#